data_AF-J3MHG0-F1
#
_entry.id   AF-J3MHG0-F1
#
_cell.length_a   1.000
_cell.length_b   1.000
_cell.length_c   1.000
_cell.angle_alpha   90.00
_cell.angle_beta   90.00
_cell.angle_gamma   90.00
#
_symmetry.space_group_name_H-M   'P 1'
#
loop_
_entity.id
_entity.type
_entity.pdbx_description
1 polymer ?
#
loop_
_entity_poly.entity_id
_entity_poly.type
_entity_poly.pdbx_seq_one_letter_code
_entity_poly.pdbx_strand_id
1 'polypeptide(L)' 'MLGMAPTQGCCVQLRAQQPCLCQYARDPSYSSYVTSPSAQRAVRACNVRPNC' A
#
# COMPACT_ATOMS: atom_id res chain seq x y z
N MET A 1 -12.97 10.31 10.67
CA MET A 1 -11.56 10.23 11.12
C MET A 1 -10.68 9.92 9.91
N LEU A 2 -9.98 10.92 9.39
CA LEU A 2 -9.13 10.81 8.20
C LEU A 2 -7.79 10.20 8.63
N GLY A 3 -7.34 9.13 7.95
CA GLY A 3 -6.05 8.52 8.25
C GLY A 3 -4.92 9.54 8.15
N MET A 4 -3.94 9.48 9.04
CA MET A 4 -2.77 10.36 9.01
C MET A 4 -2.07 10.25 7.66
N ALA A 5 -1.56 11.38 7.16
CA ALA A 5 -0.75 11.39 5.96
C ALA A 5 0.52 10.54 6.19
N PRO A 6 0.91 9.69 5.22
CA PRO A 6 2.12 8.88 5.34
C PRO A 6 3.35 9.76 5.42
N THR A 7 4.29 9.39 6.29
CA THR A 7 5.60 10.06 6.37
C THR A 7 6.42 9.77 5.12
N GLN A 8 7.44 10.59 4.85
CA GLN A 8 8.37 10.33 3.74
C GLN A 8 9.01 8.93 3.85
N GLY A 9 9.43 8.54 5.06
CA GLY A 9 10.00 7.21 5.31
C GLY A 9 9.03 6.06 4.99
N CYS A 10 7.75 6.23 5.33
CA CYS A 10 6.70 5.28 4.95
C CYS A 10 6.62 5.13 3.43
N CYS A 11 6.58 6.24 2.68
CA CYS A 11 6.52 6.17 1.22
C CYS A 11 7.77 5.55 0.58
N VAL A 12 8.96 5.75 1.15
CA VAL A 12 10.19 5.07 0.69
C VAL A 12 10.04 3.56 0.82
N GLN A 13 9.60 3.08 1.99
CA GLN A 13 9.40 1.65 2.23
C GLN A 13 8.27 1.05 1.40
N LEU A 14 7.18 1.79 1.21
CA LEU A 14 6.05 1.32 0.41
C LEU A 14 6.43 1.18 -1.06
N ARG A 15 7.23 2.10 -1.61
CA ARG A 15 7.78 1.99 -2.98
C ARG A 15 8.73 0.81 -3.11
N ALA A 16 9.57 0.55 -2.11
CA ALA A 16 10.47 -0.62 -2.13
C ALA A 16 9.68 -1.95 -2.18
N GLN A 17 8.48 -2.00 -1.59
CA GLN A 17 7.62 -3.18 -1.57
C GLN A 17 6.70 -3.30 -2.79
N GLN A 18 6.69 -2.32 -3.70
CA GLN A 18 5.84 -2.29 -4.89
C GLN A 18 5.80 -3.59 -5.71
N PRO A 19 6.89 -4.34 -5.96
CA PRO A 19 6.83 -5.62 -6.68
C PRO A 19 6.07 -6.73 -5.92
N CYS A 20 5.99 -6.66 -4.58
CA CYS A 20 5.34 -7.67 -3.75
C CYS A 20 3.85 -7.38 -3.51
N LEU A 21 3.41 -6.12 -3.66
CA LEU A 21 2.04 -5.70 -3.32
C LEU A 21 0.97 -6.51 -4.06
N CYS A 22 1.24 -6.92 -5.30
CA CYS A 22 0.32 -7.74 -6.09
C CYS A 22 0.18 -9.16 -5.54
N GLN A 23 1.28 -9.73 -5.03
CA GLN A 23 1.25 -11.03 -4.38
C GLN A 23 0.45 -10.95 -3.09
N TYR A 24 0.66 -9.90 -2.29
CA TYR A 24 -0.12 -9.68 -1.07
C TYR A 24 -1.60 -9.46 -1.34
N ALA A 25 -1.95 -8.82 -2.46
CA ALA A 25 -3.35 -8.63 -2.85
C ALA A 25 -4.03 -9.94 -3.28
N ARG A 26 -3.27 -10.91 -3.78
CA ARG A 26 -3.75 -12.24 -4.21
C ARG A 26 -3.73 -13.27 -3.06
N ASP A 27 -2.91 -13.04 -2.04
CA ASP A 27 -2.84 -13.91 -0.86
C ASP A 27 -4.06 -13.65 0.06
N PRO A 28 -4.92 -14.65 0.33
CA PRO A 28 -6.07 -14.50 1.22
C PRO A 28 -5.70 -13.98 2.62
N SER A 29 -4.51 -14.31 3.12
CA SER A 29 -4.00 -13.93 4.44
C SER A 29 -3.69 -12.44 4.54
N TYR A 30 -3.34 -11.80 3.41
CA TYR A 30 -2.89 -10.40 3.36
C TYR A 30 -3.83 -9.47 2.57
N SER A 31 -4.68 -10.02 1.70
CA SER A 31 -5.54 -9.27 0.79
C SER A 31 -6.35 -8.20 1.51
N SER A 32 -7.03 -8.56 2.59
CA SER A 32 -7.86 -7.66 3.40
C SER A 32 -7.09 -6.44 3.93
N TYR A 33 -5.81 -6.59 4.24
CA TYR A 33 -4.96 -5.50 4.72
C TYR A 33 -4.53 -4.58 3.57
N VAL A 34 -4.02 -5.14 2.47
CA VAL A 34 -3.47 -4.36 1.36
C VAL A 34 -4.54 -3.75 0.45
N THR A 35 -5.75 -4.30 0.44
CA THR A 35 -6.90 -3.73 -0.27
C THR A 35 -7.78 -2.82 0.60
N SER A 36 -7.43 -2.64 1.89
CA SER A 36 -8.19 -1.80 2.81
C SER A 36 -8.25 -0.32 2.35
N PRO A 37 -9.29 0.45 2.72
CA PRO A 37 -9.40 1.86 2.35
C PRO A 37 -8.24 2.75 2.86
N SER A 38 -7.60 2.37 3.98
CA SER A 38 -6.38 3.03 4.47
C SER A 38 -5.16 2.70 3.61
N ALA A 39 -4.97 1.43 3.25
CA ALA A 39 -3.87 1.02 2.37
C ALA A 39 -3.98 1.68 0.99
N GLN A 40 -5.17 1.71 0.40
CA GLN A 40 -5.40 2.39 -0.88
C GLN A 40 -5.10 3.90 -0.81
N ARG A 41 -5.45 4.56 0.31
CA ARG A 41 -5.09 5.97 0.53
C ARG A 41 -3.58 6.15 0.62
N ALA A 42 -2.86 5.27 1.33
CA ALA A 42 -1.41 5.32 1.44
C ALA A 42 -0.73 5.13 0.07
N VAL A 43 -1.19 4.16 -0.73
CA VAL A 43 -0.69 3.92 -2.09
C VAL A 43 -0.87 5.17 -2.97
N ARG A 44 -2.04 5.80 -2.94
CA ARG A 44 -2.31 7.05 -3.68
C ARG A 44 -1.46 8.21 -3.18
N ALA A 45 -1.37 8.41 -1.87
CA ALA A 45 -0.59 9.49 -1.25
C ALA A 45 0.92 9.37 -1.55
N CYS A 46 1.45 8.15 -1.61
CA CYS A 46 2.85 7.89 -1.92
C CYS A 46 3.15 7.74 -3.43
N ASN A 47 2.15 7.92 -4.29
CA ASN A 47 2.21 7.70 -5.74
C ASN A 47 2.80 6.33 -6.14
N VAL A 48 2.39 5.30 -5.40
CA VAL A 48 2.78 3.91 -5.68
C VAL A 48 1.80 3.33 -6.69
N ARG A 49 2.30 2.69 -7.73
CA ARG A 49 1.50 2.04 -8.77
C ARG A 49 1.92 0.58 -8.88
N PRO A 50 1.35 -0.32 -8.06
CA PRO A 50 1.66 -1.74 -8.16
C PRO A 50 1.38 -2.21 -9.58
N ASN A 51 2.36 -2.81 -10.24
CA ASN A 51 2.17 -3.37 -11.57
C ASN A 51 1.74 -4.83 -11.38
N CYS A 52 0.43 -5.01 -11.29
CA CYS A 52 -0.26 -6.28 -11.24
C CYS A 52 -0.93 -6.53 -12.59
#